data_AF-A0A4V5NCI3-F1
#
_entry.id   AF-A0A4V5NCI3-F1
#
_cell.length_a   1.000
_cell.length_b   1.000
_cell.length_c   1.000
_cell.angle_alpha   90.00
_cell.angle_beta   90.00
_cell.angle_gamma   90.00
#
_symmetry.space_group_name_H-M   'P 1'
#
loop_
_entity.id
_entity.type
_entity.pdbx_description
1 polymer ?
#
loop_
_entity_poly.entity_id
_entity_poly.type
_entity_poly.pdbx_seq_one_letter_code
_entity_poly.pdbx_strand_id
1 'polypeptide(L)'
;MRMYVWTAQQPYRDGDFEAGIVLHEYSHGLSTRLTGGPANSGCLGWGEAGGQGEGAGDWLATMIRMHDPNVTDYSMGEWASGRKNGIRFFRYSRNMTENPSTYKYLDKPGYWGVHAQGEVYAEILFEMANDLIDVHGFHPTLFPPPFNSTDANGFYSEEILQKTGKRVPAHGNTLALQLVIDGMKLQPCRPSFVNARDAILTADQALTGGDNQCTLWKSFAKRGLGPGARVVGSTPWGGGVHEEDFDVPKKCRGGKHEDDRAPKPKPGKPGRGERQFGDRQAQRGRKGRAAAAV
;
A
#
# COMPACT_ATOMS: atom_id res chain seq x y z
N MET A 1 -4.74 -19.14 11.95
CA MET A 1 -3.85 -19.26 10.78
C MET A 1 -3.66 -20.74 10.48
N ARG A 2 -3.86 -21.16 9.23
CA ARG A 2 -3.52 -22.50 8.74
C ARG A 2 -2.71 -22.27 7.47
N MET A 3 -1.50 -22.79 7.44
CA MET A 3 -0.59 -22.61 6.32
C MET A 3 -0.42 -23.94 5.58
N TYR A 4 -0.12 -23.86 4.29
CA TYR A 4 -0.14 -25.01 3.39
C TYR A 4 1.06 -25.06 2.45
N VAL A 5 1.40 -26.28 2.04
CA VAL A 5 2.33 -26.55 0.96
C VAL A 5 1.66 -26.28 -0.39
N TRP A 6 2.34 -25.53 -1.26
CA TRP A 6 1.92 -25.23 -2.62
C TRP A 6 2.50 -26.24 -3.60
N THR A 7 1.62 -26.84 -4.41
CA THR A 7 1.95 -27.94 -5.32
C THR A 7 2.15 -27.51 -6.77
N ALA A 8 2.14 -26.21 -7.05
CA ALA A 8 2.24 -25.66 -8.40
C ALA A 8 3.66 -25.72 -9.01
N GLN A 9 4.69 -26.03 -8.21
CA GLN A 9 6.10 -26.07 -8.60
C GLN A 9 6.76 -27.37 -8.14
N GLN A 10 7.88 -27.75 -8.75
CA GLN A 10 8.70 -28.89 -8.31
C GLN A 10 10.15 -28.44 -8.04
N PRO A 11 10.70 -28.65 -6.82
CA PRO A 11 10.01 -29.20 -5.64
C PRO A 11 8.85 -28.30 -5.16
N TYR A 12 7.89 -28.88 -4.45
CA TYR A 12 6.82 -28.13 -3.79
C TYR A 12 7.38 -27.02 -2.90
N ARG A 13 6.63 -25.93 -2.75
CA ARG A 13 7.03 -24.76 -1.97
C ARG A 13 6.13 -24.64 -0.74
N ASP A 14 6.73 -24.58 0.43
CA ASP A 14 5.98 -24.44 1.67
C ASP A 14 5.66 -22.97 1.94
N GLY A 15 4.37 -22.63 2.05
CA GLY A 15 3.88 -21.26 2.20
C GLY A 15 4.39 -20.56 3.47
N ASP A 16 4.83 -21.32 4.48
CA ASP A 16 5.46 -20.78 5.69
C ASP A 16 6.73 -19.98 5.41
N PHE A 17 7.42 -20.25 4.29
CA PHE A 17 8.64 -19.54 3.90
C PHE A 17 8.36 -18.29 3.05
N GLU A 18 7.10 -17.99 2.72
CA GLU A 18 6.73 -16.72 2.11
C GLU A 18 6.10 -15.79 3.15
N ALA A 19 6.93 -14.89 3.71
CA ALA A 19 6.49 -13.93 4.72
C ALA A 19 5.24 -13.14 4.32
N GLY A 20 5.08 -12.82 3.02
CA GLY A 20 3.89 -12.13 2.53
C GLY A 20 2.58 -12.87 2.82
N ILE A 21 2.57 -14.21 2.72
CA ILE A 21 1.38 -15.03 3.01
C ILE A 21 1.13 -15.05 4.52
N VAL A 22 2.15 -15.31 5.34
CA VAL A 22 2.01 -15.32 6.81
C VAL A 22 1.49 -13.98 7.33
N LEU A 23 2.02 -12.87 6.81
CA LEU A 23 1.60 -11.52 7.18
C LEU A 23 0.17 -11.22 6.74
N HIS A 24 -0.23 -11.65 5.54
CA HIS A 24 -1.61 -11.54 5.06
C HIS A 24 -2.59 -12.25 6.02
N GLU A 25 -2.31 -13.51 6.34
CA GLU A 25 -3.16 -14.32 7.22
C GLU A 25 -3.24 -13.75 8.65
N TYR A 26 -2.14 -13.19 9.17
CA TYR A 26 -2.15 -12.53 10.48
C TYR A 26 -3.00 -11.25 10.46
N SER A 27 -2.95 -10.53 9.34
CA SER A 27 -3.66 -9.26 9.15
C SER A 27 -5.18 -9.42 9.12
N HIS A 28 -5.72 -10.60 8.76
CA HIS A 28 -7.13 -10.89 8.98
C HIS A 28 -7.53 -10.78 10.45
N GLY A 29 -6.69 -11.30 11.36
CA GLY A 29 -6.91 -11.21 12.80
C GLY A 29 -6.89 -9.76 13.29
N LEU A 30 -5.96 -8.95 12.78
CA LEU A 30 -5.86 -7.53 13.09
C LEU A 30 -7.10 -6.76 12.61
N SER A 31 -7.38 -6.79 11.32
CA SER A 31 -8.47 -6.02 10.68
C SER A 31 -9.84 -6.39 11.23
N THR A 32 -10.10 -7.69 11.45
CA THR A 32 -11.37 -8.19 11.99
C THR A 32 -11.59 -7.79 13.45
N ARG A 33 -10.52 -7.66 14.25
CA ARG A 33 -10.63 -7.24 15.66
C ARG A 33 -10.72 -5.73 15.84
N LEU A 34 -10.15 -4.95 14.93
CA LEU A 34 -10.24 -3.49 14.99
C LEU A 34 -11.59 -2.99 14.43
N THR A 35 -12.04 -3.54 13.31
CA THR A 35 -13.25 -3.06 12.62
C THR A 35 -14.51 -3.40 13.40
N GLY A 36 -15.33 -2.40 13.71
CA GLY A 36 -16.57 -2.58 14.47
C GLY A 36 -16.36 -2.98 15.94
N GLY A 37 -15.12 -2.91 16.43
CA GLY A 37 -14.75 -3.12 17.82
C GLY A 37 -14.39 -4.58 18.17
N PRO A 38 -13.57 -4.79 19.22
CA PRO A 38 -12.92 -6.06 19.52
C PRO A 38 -13.86 -7.21 19.87
N ALA A 39 -15.10 -6.91 20.28
CA ALA A 39 -16.12 -7.90 20.63
C ALA A 39 -16.86 -8.45 19.40
N ASN A 40 -16.71 -7.86 18.22
CA ASN A 40 -17.46 -8.23 17.02
C ASN A 40 -16.52 -8.64 15.88
N SER A 41 -16.46 -9.94 15.58
CA SER A 41 -15.63 -10.47 14.48
C SER A 41 -16.40 -10.66 13.16
N GLY A 42 -17.62 -10.12 13.05
CA GLY A 42 -18.52 -10.28 11.89
C GLY A 42 -18.48 -9.14 10.87
N CYS A 43 -17.57 -8.17 11.02
CA CYS A 43 -17.65 -6.90 10.31
C CYS A 43 -17.01 -6.86 8.91
N LEU A 44 -16.15 -7.82 8.57
CA LEU A 44 -15.44 -7.90 7.28
C LEU A 44 -15.75 -9.21 6.54
N GLY A 45 -17.01 -9.63 6.51
CA GLY A 45 -17.39 -10.97 6.03
C GLY A 45 -17.59 -11.10 4.52
N TRP A 46 -18.17 -10.09 3.85
CA TRP A 46 -18.62 -10.19 2.45
C TRP A 46 -18.65 -8.82 1.75
N GLY A 47 -18.71 -8.83 0.42
CA GLY A 47 -18.75 -7.62 -0.42
C GLY A 47 -17.54 -6.71 -0.18
N GLU A 48 -17.70 -5.40 -0.37
CA GLU A 48 -16.63 -4.42 -0.13
C GLU A 48 -15.97 -4.56 1.25
N ALA A 49 -16.74 -4.91 2.29
CA ALA A 49 -16.19 -5.11 3.63
C ALA A 49 -15.27 -6.35 3.67
N GLY A 50 -15.65 -7.45 3.03
CA GLY A 50 -14.77 -8.61 2.89
C GLY A 50 -13.54 -8.31 2.02
N GLY A 51 -13.74 -7.54 0.94
CA GLY A 51 -12.64 -7.04 0.10
C GLY A 51 -11.63 -6.21 0.89
N GLN A 52 -12.10 -5.35 1.79
CA GLN A 52 -11.19 -4.61 2.69
C GLN A 52 -10.39 -5.52 3.61
N GLY A 53 -10.95 -6.64 4.07
CA GLY A 53 -10.20 -7.63 4.87
C GLY A 53 -9.05 -8.26 4.08
N GLU A 54 -9.31 -8.67 2.83
CA GLU A 54 -8.30 -9.19 1.91
C GLU A 54 -7.24 -8.15 1.54
N GLY A 55 -7.69 -6.94 1.19
CA GLY A 55 -6.81 -5.85 0.78
C GLY A 55 -5.96 -5.31 1.92
N ALA A 56 -6.48 -5.28 3.15
CA ALA A 56 -5.68 -4.96 4.34
C ALA A 56 -4.55 -5.97 4.54
N GLY A 57 -4.80 -7.26 4.30
CA GLY A 57 -3.78 -8.30 4.38
C GLY A 57 -2.66 -8.12 3.37
N ASP A 58 -3.03 -7.88 2.11
CA ASP A 58 -2.05 -7.65 1.04
C ASP A 58 -1.26 -6.35 1.26
N TRP A 59 -1.94 -5.27 1.64
CA TRP A 59 -1.30 -3.98 1.86
C TRP A 59 -0.35 -4.01 3.06
N LEU A 60 -0.75 -4.60 4.19
CA LEU A 60 0.13 -4.74 5.36
C LEU A 60 1.34 -5.62 5.06
N ALA A 61 1.13 -6.76 4.38
CA ALA A 61 2.23 -7.60 3.93
C ALA A 61 3.20 -6.83 3.01
N THR A 62 2.66 -6.03 2.09
CA THR A 62 3.42 -5.18 1.16
C THR A 62 4.20 -4.08 1.87
N MET A 63 3.58 -3.36 2.81
CA MET A 63 4.25 -2.31 3.57
C MET A 63 5.38 -2.88 4.43
N ILE A 64 5.18 -4.03 5.05
CA ILE A 64 6.19 -4.66 5.90
C ILE A 64 7.39 -5.12 5.08
N ARG A 65 7.19 -5.70 3.89
CA ARG A 65 8.28 -6.14 3.01
C ARG A 65 8.90 -5.00 2.17
N MET A 66 8.36 -3.79 2.25
CA MET A 66 8.92 -2.61 1.60
C MET A 66 10.12 -2.14 2.39
N HIS A 67 11.31 -2.62 2.04
CA HIS A 67 12.59 -2.24 2.68
C HIS A 67 13.55 -1.52 1.73
N ASP A 68 13.34 -1.64 0.42
CA ASP A 68 14.15 -1.00 -0.60
C ASP A 68 13.27 0.00 -1.36
N PRO A 69 13.51 1.31 -1.24
CA PRO A 69 12.74 2.33 -1.96
C PRO A 69 12.92 2.28 -3.48
N ASN A 70 13.89 1.51 -4.00
CA ASN A 70 14.04 1.29 -5.45
C ASN A 70 13.07 0.24 -5.99
N VAL A 71 12.45 -0.57 -5.13
CA VAL A 71 11.40 -1.51 -5.53
C VAL A 71 10.07 -0.77 -5.54
N THR A 72 9.56 -0.50 -6.75
CA THR A 72 8.36 0.33 -6.94
C THR A 72 7.07 -0.48 -7.03
N ASP A 73 7.17 -1.80 -7.23
CA ASP A 73 6.03 -2.65 -7.55
C ASP A 73 6.10 -3.98 -6.79
N TYR A 74 4.95 -4.46 -6.29
CA TYR A 74 4.87 -5.63 -5.43
C TYR A 74 3.83 -6.65 -5.89
N SER A 75 4.22 -7.92 -5.92
CA SER A 75 3.31 -9.05 -6.14
C SER A 75 3.02 -9.76 -4.81
N MET A 76 1.94 -10.55 -4.79
CA MET A 76 1.60 -11.44 -3.68
C MET A 76 1.70 -12.91 -4.09
N GLY A 77 2.29 -13.75 -3.24
CA GLY A 77 2.34 -15.20 -3.44
C GLY A 77 3.17 -15.66 -4.63
N GLU A 78 4.03 -14.81 -5.20
CA GLU A 78 4.76 -15.11 -6.44
C GLU A 78 5.73 -16.28 -6.26
N TRP A 79 6.45 -16.32 -5.13
CA TRP A 79 7.35 -17.44 -4.87
C TRP A 79 6.56 -18.72 -4.61
N ALA A 80 5.61 -18.75 -3.69
CA ALA A 80 4.89 -19.97 -3.32
C ALA A 80 4.07 -20.54 -4.49
N SER A 81 3.37 -19.67 -5.23
CA SER A 81 2.57 -20.10 -6.39
C SER A 81 3.41 -20.45 -7.61
N GLY A 82 4.64 -19.94 -7.71
CA GLY A 82 5.46 -20.02 -8.92
C GLY A 82 4.86 -19.32 -10.14
N ARG A 83 3.85 -18.48 -9.94
CA ARG A 83 3.23 -17.69 -11.00
C ARG A 83 3.97 -16.37 -11.09
N LYS A 84 4.55 -16.09 -12.26
CA LYS A 84 5.12 -14.77 -12.56
C LYS A 84 4.07 -13.69 -12.26
N ASN A 85 4.49 -12.64 -11.56
CA ASN A 85 3.65 -11.53 -11.08
C ASN A 85 2.66 -11.87 -9.94
N GLY A 86 2.65 -13.10 -9.42
CA GLY A 86 1.85 -13.48 -8.26
C GLY A 86 0.44 -13.98 -8.56
N ILE A 87 -0.38 -14.00 -7.51
CA ILE A 87 -1.73 -14.60 -7.52
C ILE A 87 -2.87 -13.61 -7.79
N ARG A 88 -2.59 -12.31 -7.67
CA ARG A 88 -3.52 -11.21 -7.97
C ARG A 88 -3.53 -10.92 -9.48
N PHE A 89 -4.54 -10.21 -9.98
CA PHE A 89 -4.64 -9.81 -11.40
C PHE A 89 -3.54 -8.82 -11.79
N PHE A 90 -3.22 -7.88 -10.90
CA PHE A 90 -2.17 -6.87 -11.11
C PHE A 90 -1.18 -6.87 -9.95
N ARG A 91 0.06 -6.46 -10.22
CA ARG A 91 1.04 -6.12 -9.18
C ARG A 91 0.61 -4.78 -8.57
N TYR A 92 0.86 -4.56 -7.28
CA TYR A 92 0.68 -3.24 -6.69
C TYR A 92 1.69 -2.27 -7.29
N SER A 93 1.21 -1.18 -7.88
CA SER A 93 2.05 -0.24 -8.63
C SER A 93 1.36 1.10 -8.85
N ARG A 94 2.12 2.20 -8.69
CA ARG A 94 1.69 3.55 -9.08
C ARG A 94 1.64 3.77 -10.59
N ASN A 95 2.15 2.84 -11.39
CA ASN A 95 2.07 2.89 -12.84
C ASN A 95 0.70 2.36 -13.29
N MET A 96 -0.15 3.25 -13.81
CA MET A 96 -1.50 2.91 -14.30
C MET A 96 -1.51 1.90 -15.48
N THR A 97 -0.37 1.65 -16.12
CA THR A 97 -0.24 0.58 -17.12
C THR A 97 -0.06 -0.79 -16.45
N GLU A 98 0.68 -0.86 -15.35
CA GLU A 98 0.91 -2.10 -14.59
C GLU A 98 -0.28 -2.43 -13.69
N ASN A 99 -0.85 -1.42 -13.03
CA ASN A 99 -2.10 -1.55 -12.28
C ASN A 99 -3.09 -0.44 -12.65
N PRO A 100 -4.03 -0.71 -13.58
CA PRO A 100 -5.06 0.24 -13.97
C PRO A 100 -6.25 0.28 -13.01
N SER A 101 -6.24 -0.46 -11.89
CA SER A 101 -7.41 -0.57 -11.02
C SER A 101 -7.76 0.76 -10.36
N THR A 102 -9.07 1.03 -10.39
CA THR A 102 -9.75 2.17 -9.78
C THR A 102 -11.02 1.67 -9.09
N TYR A 103 -11.74 2.52 -8.37
CA TYR A 103 -12.95 2.14 -7.65
C TYR A 103 -14.02 1.50 -8.56
N LYS A 104 -14.12 1.87 -9.83
CA LYS A 104 -15.04 1.23 -10.78
C LYS A 104 -14.71 -0.22 -11.11
N TYR A 105 -13.49 -0.69 -10.82
CA TYR A 105 -13.12 -2.09 -11.07
C TYR A 105 -14.00 -3.06 -10.29
N LEU A 106 -14.57 -2.65 -9.15
CA LEU A 106 -15.50 -3.48 -8.39
C LEU A 106 -16.75 -3.89 -9.19
N ASP A 107 -17.11 -3.13 -10.24
CA ASP A 107 -18.24 -3.45 -11.13
C ASP A 107 -17.86 -4.38 -12.30
N LYS A 108 -16.56 -4.69 -12.48
CA LYS A 108 -16.11 -5.51 -13.61
C LYS A 108 -16.45 -6.98 -13.40
N PRO A 109 -16.72 -7.74 -14.49
CA PRO A 109 -16.79 -9.18 -14.42
C PRO A 109 -15.54 -9.77 -13.76
N GLY A 110 -15.73 -10.64 -12.76
CA GLY A 110 -14.63 -11.24 -11.99
C GLY A 110 -14.29 -10.54 -10.67
N TYR A 111 -14.82 -9.34 -10.40
CA TYR A 111 -14.58 -8.59 -9.15
C TYR A 111 -15.68 -8.77 -8.09
N TRP A 112 -16.48 -9.85 -8.19
CA TRP A 112 -17.50 -10.19 -7.19
C TRP A 112 -16.93 -10.89 -5.94
N GLY A 113 -15.72 -11.45 -6.05
CA GLY A 113 -15.04 -12.13 -4.95
C GLY A 113 -14.20 -11.18 -4.10
N VAL A 114 -14.15 -11.44 -2.79
CA VAL A 114 -13.43 -10.59 -1.83
C VAL A 114 -11.95 -10.40 -2.18
N HIS A 115 -11.27 -11.42 -2.69
CA HIS A 115 -9.86 -11.30 -3.09
C HIS A 115 -9.65 -10.29 -4.23
N ALA A 116 -10.54 -10.29 -5.21
CA ALA A 116 -10.48 -9.37 -6.35
C ALA A 116 -10.80 -7.93 -5.91
N GLN A 117 -11.80 -7.77 -5.05
CA GLN A 117 -12.11 -6.46 -4.44
C GLN A 117 -10.95 -5.97 -3.56
N GLY A 118 -10.33 -6.87 -2.81
CA GLY A 118 -9.20 -6.58 -1.93
C GLY A 118 -7.95 -6.14 -2.68
N GLU A 119 -7.71 -6.66 -3.88
CA GLU A 119 -6.66 -6.14 -4.75
C GLU A 119 -6.86 -4.65 -5.05
N VAL A 120 -8.08 -4.22 -5.40
CA VAL A 120 -8.37 -2.81 -5.66
C VAL A 120 -8.17 -1.97 -4.40
N TYR A 121 -8.64 -2.47 -3.25
CA TYR A 121 -8.46 -1.77 -1.97
C TYR A 121 -6.98 -1.60 -1.60
N ALA A 122 -6.20 -2.68 -1.72
CA ALA A 122 -4.77 -2.67 -1.42
C ALA A 122 -4.02 -1.72 -2.35
N GLU A 123 -4.39 -1.65 -3.63
CA GLU A 123 -3.80 -0.70 -4.58
C GLU A 123 -4.11 0.76 -4.19
N ILE A 124 -5.35 1.06 -3.79
CA ILE A 124 -5.72 2.41 -3.31
C ILE A 124 -4.87 2.81 -2.09
N LEU A 125 -4.71 1.90 -1.13
CA LEU A 125 -3.87 2.15 0.04
C LEU A 125 -2.37 2.20 -0.31
N PHE A 126 -1.93 1.44 -1.32
CA PHE A 126 -0.56 1.47 -1.81
C PHE A 126 -0.21 2.83 -2.43
N GLU A 127 -1.11 3.38 -3.24
CA GLU A 127 -1.01 4.75 -3.78
C GLU A 127 -0.88 5.76 -2.65
N MET A 128 -1.80 5.72 -1.68
CA MET A 128 -1.80 6.62 -0.52
C MET A 128 -0.51 6.53 0.32
N ALA A 129 -0.01 5.32 0.57
CA ALA A 129 1.22 5.14 1.31
C ALA A 129 2.42 5.75 0.59
N ASN A 130 2.51 5.57 -0.72
CA ASN A 130 3.59 6.13 -1.53
C ASN A 130 3.52 7.65 -1.63
N ASP A 131 2.33 8.25 -1.75
CA ASP A 131 2.18 9.70 -1.75
C ASP A 131 2.57 10.31 -0.39
N LEU A 132 2.29 9.62 0.73
CA LEU A 132 2.79 10.02 2.04
C LEU A 132 4.31 9.87 2.14
N ILE A 133 4.89 8.83 1.53
CA ILE A 133 6.36 8.64 1.46
C ILE A 133 7.01 9.78 0.66
N ASP A 134 6.39 10.23 -0.43
CA ASP A 134 6.92 11.35 -1.21
C ASP A 134 6.95 12.66 -0.41
N VAL A 135 5.96 12.88 0.48
CA VAL A 135 5.88 14.08 1.34
C VAL A 135 6.80 14.00 2.56
N HIS A 136 6.80 12.86 3.26
CA HIS A 136 7.41 12.71 4.59
C HIS A 136 8.70 11.87 4.59
N GLY A 137 9.11 11.39 3.43
CA GLY A 137 10.22 10.45 3.28
C GLY A 137 9.90 9.06 3.80
N PHE A 138 10.91 8.20 3.72
CA PHE A 138 10.82 6.78 4.08
C PHE A 138 11.69 6.48 5.31
N HIS A 139 11.14 5.75 6.29
CA HIS A 139 11.88 5.24 7.43
C HIS A 139 12.28 3.77 7.23
N PRO A 140 13.53 3.36 7.51
CA PRO A 140 14.02 2.00 7.25
C PRO A 140 13.38 0.90 8.10
N THR A 141 12.64 1.27 9.15
CA THR A 141 11.90 0.32 9.99
C THR A 141 10.49 0.84 10.28
N LEU A 142 9.53 -0.08 10.38
CA LEU A 142 8.16 0.22 10.81
C LEU A 142 8.00 0.15 12.34
N PHE A 143 9.02 -0.30 13.07
CA PHE A 143 8.97 -0.48 14.51
C PHE A 143 9.38 0.81 15.25
N PRO A 144 8.51 1.37 16.10
CA PRO A 144 8.86 2.52 16.91
C PRO A 144 9.95 2.18 17.93
N PRO A 145 10.72 3.19 18.40
CA PRO A 145 11.64 2.99 19.51
C PRO A 145 10.88 2.55 20.78
N PRO A 146 11.50 1.72 21.64
CA PRO A 146 10.91 1.31 22.91
C PRO A 146 10.39 2.48 23.76
N PHE A 147 9.33 2.26 24.54
CA PHE A 147 8.67 3.34 25.28
C PHE A 147 9.62 4.18 26.16
N ASN A 148 10.61 3.52 26.78
CA ASN A 148 11.60 4.10 27.68
C ASN A 148 12.93 4.51 27.01
N SER A 149 13.01 4.56 25.67
CA SER A 149 14.20 5.04 24.97
C SER A 149 14.00 6.43 24.38
N THR A 150 15.11 7.11 24.08
CA THR A 150 15.10 8.30 23.26
C THR A 150 14.76 7.93 21.81
N ASP A 151 14.15 8.86 21.08
CA ASP A 151 13.90 8.71 19.66
C ASP A 151 15.15 9.08 18.84
N ALA A 152 16.19 8.26 18.95
CA ALA A 152 17.50 8.53 18.36
C ALA A 152 17.48 8.56 16.82
N ASN A 153 16.47 7.95 16.19
CA ASN A 153 16.38 7.78 14.74
C ASN A 153 15.32 8.69 14.10
N GLY A 154 14.66 9.56 14.87
CA GLY A 154 13.62 10.46 14.35
C GLY A 154 12.35 9.74 13.89
N PHE A 155 11.98 8.63 14.54
CA PHE A 155 10.77 7.89 14.20
C PHE A 155 9.51 8.74 14.38
N TYR A 156 9.50 9.61 15.39
CA TYR A 156 8.40 10.49 15.73
C TYR A 156 8.67 11.95 15.36
N SER A 157 7.61 12.67 15.00
CA SER A 157 7.69 14.11 14.71
C SER A 157 7.98 14.88 15.99
N GLU A 158 9.17 15.49 16.07
CA GLU A 158 9.55 16.35 17.19
C GLU A 158 8.62 17.56 17.29
N GLU A 159 8.21 18.15 16.15
CA GLU A 159 7.31 19.29 16.11
C GLU A 159 5.94 18.96 16.72
N ILE A 160 5.33 17.84 16.32
CA ILE A 160 4.02 17.44 16.86
C ILE A 160 4.16 17.05 18.34
N LEU A 161 5.24 16.37 18.71
CA LEU A 161 5.51 16.00 20.09
C LEU A 161 5.63 17.24 20.99
N GLN A 162 6.37 18.26 20.56
CA GLN A 162 6.53 19.51 21.33
C GLN A 162 5.22 20.30 21.42
N LYS A 163 4.43 20.36 20.34
CA LYS A 163 3.17 21.12 20.30
C LYS A 163 2.02 20.44 21.05
N THR A 164 1.94 19.11 21.03
CA THR A 164 0.74 18.37 21.45
C THR A 164 1.01 17.32 22.54
N GLY A 165 2.28 16.97 22.78
CA GLY A 165 2.66 15.84 23.63
C GLY A 165 2.41 14.45 23.01
N LYS A 166 1.89 14.38 21.77
CA LYS A 166 1.61 13.12 21.08
C LYS A 166 2.82 12.62 20.30
N ARG A 167 3.08 11.32 20.38
CA ARG A 167 4.05 10.62 19.52
C ARG A 167 3.37 10.26 18.20
N VAL A 168 3.70 10.98 17.13
CA VAL A 168 3.17 10.76 15.78
C VAL A 168 4.31 10.34 14.87
N PRO A 169 4.21 9.24 14.10
CA PRO A 169 5.28 8.84 13.18
C PRO A 169 5.61 9.94 12.17
N ALA A 170 6.90 10.23 11.97
CA ALA A 170 7.37 11.36 11.17
C ALA A 170 7.47 11.07 9.66
N HIS A 171 7.43 9.80 9.27
CA HIS A 171 7.75 9.35 7.91
C HIS A 171 6.54 8.73 7.22
N GLY A 172 6.51 8.79 5.90
CA GLY A 172 5.31 8.46 5.14
C GLY A 172 4.87 7.01 5.28
N ASN A 173 5.82 6.07 5.27
CA ASN A 173 5.51 4.64 5.42
C ASN A 173 5.02 4.28 6.84
N THR A 174 5.59 4.89 7.88
CA THR A 174 5.18 4.66 9.27
C THR A 174 3.88 5.39 9.60
N LEU A 175 3.69 6.59 9.06
CA LEU A 175 2.46 7.37 9.18
C LEU A 175 1.31 6.69 8.43
N ALA A 176 1.52 6.22 7.20
CA ALA A 176 0.51 5.48 6.46
C ALA A 176 0.03 4.25 7.24
N LEU A 177 0.96 3.46 7.81
CA LEU A 177 0.63 2.33 8.67
C LEU A 177 -0.24 2.74 9.86
N GLN A 178 0.15 3.81 10.56
CA GLN A 178 -0.60 4.33 11.70
C GLN A 178 -2.01 4.77 11.30
N LEU A 179 -2.15 5.53 10.22
CA LEU A 179 -3.43 6.06 9.75
C LEU A 179 -4.38 4.96 9.29
N VAL A 180 -3.89 3.91 8.61
CA VAL A 180 -4.72 2.78 8.22
C VAL A 180 -5.19 1.98 9.44
N ILE A 181 -4.30 1.71 10.40
CA ILE A 181 -4.66 1.01 11.65
C ILE A 181 -5.69 1.82 12.45
N ASP A 182 -5.53 3.14 12.54
CA ASP A 182 -6.49 4.00 13.23
C ASP A 182 -7.81 4.12 12.45
N GLY A 183 -7.76 4.16 11.12
CA GLY A 183 -8.93 4.08 10.26
C GLY A 183 -9.76 2.82 10.51
N MET A 184 -9.11 1.66 10.63
CA MET A 184 -9.80 0.40 10.98
C MET A 184 -10.53 0.45 12.33
N LYS A 185 -9.99 1.19 13.31
CA LYS A 185 -10.65 1.38 14.62
C LYS A 185 -11.86 2.31 14.54
N LEU A 186 -11.85 3.26 13.61
CA LEU A 186 -12.85 4.31 13.48
C LEU A 186 -13.99 3.95 12.53
N GLN A 187 -13.72 3.10 11.53
CA GLN A 187 -14.72 2.74 10.53
C GLN A 187 -15.86 1.90 11.13
N PRO A 188 -17.09 2.01 10.59
CA PRO A 188 -18.23 1.24 11.09
C PRO A 188 -18.07 -0.25 10.79
N CYS A 189 -18.93 -1.06 11.39
CA CYS A 189 -19.06 -2.47 11.00
C CYS A 189 -19.63 -2.57 9.58
N ARG A 190 -19.12 -3.50 8.76
CA ARG A 190 -19.46 -3.67 7.34
C ARG A 190 -19.28 -2.38 6.51
N PRO A 191 -18.08 -1.76 6.56
CA PRO A 191 -17.81 -0.49 5.90
C PRO A 191 -17.78 -0.66 4.38
N SER A 192 -18.15 0.40 3.66
CA SER A 192 -17.76 0.57 2.25
C SER A 192 -16.32 1.10 2.11
N PHE A 193 -15.76 1.10 0.90
CA PHE A 193 -14.46 1.74 0.64
C PHE A 193 -14.51 3.24 0.96
N VAL A 194 -15.65 3.88 0.69
CA VAL A 194 -15.92 5.28 1.06
C VAL A 194 -15.87 5.46 2.57
N ASN A 195 -16.47 4.53 3.35
CA ASN A 195 -16.39 4.59 4.81
C ASN A 195 -14.95 4.43 5.32
N ALA A 196 -14.17 3.52 4.74
CA ALA A 196 -12.78 3.30 5.12
C ALA A 196 -11.90 4.51 4.82
N ARG A 197 -12.06 5.11 3.62
CA ARG A 197 -11.42 6.38 3.25
C ARG A 197 -11.71 7.47 4.28
N ASP A 198 -12.99 7.69 4.60
CA ASP A 198 -13.40 8.73 5.52
C ASP A 198 -12.88 8.48 6.94
N ALA A 199 -12.77 7.21 7.35
CA ALA A 199 -12.17 6.83 8.61
C ALA A 199 -10.65 7.13 8.65
N ILE A 200 -9.92 6.91 7.56
CA ILE A 200 -8.50 7.28 7.45
C ILE A 200 -8.31 8.80 7.48
N LEU A 201 -9.15 9.56 6.77
CA LEU A 201 -9.13 11.02 6.84
C LEU A 201 -9.44 11.53 8.25
N THR A 202 -10.36 10.86 8.96
CA THR A 202 -10.67 11.16 10.36
C THR A 202 -9.50 10.82 11.29
N ALA A 203 -8.82 9.69 11.04
CA ALA A 203 -7.62 9.31 11.78
C ALA A 203 -6.53 10.38 11.66
N ASP A 204 -6.29 10.90 10.46
CA ASP A 204 -5.34 11.98 10.23
C ASP A 204 -5.75 13.26 10.98
N GLN A 205 -7.02 13.65 10.91
CA GLN A 205 -7.54 14.80 11.64
C GLN A 205 -7.31 14.68 13.16
N ALA A 206 -7.48 13.48 13.72
CA ALA A 206 -7.31 13.21 15.15
C ALA A 206 -5.84 13.10 15.58
N LEU A 207 -5.00 12.54 14.72
CA LEU A 207 -3.59 12.25 15.01
C LEU A 207 -2.70 13.48 14.77
N THR A 208 -2.84 14.12 13.61
CA THR A 208 -1.95 15.20 13.12
C THR A 208 -2.60 16.57 13.16
N GLY A 209 -3.92 16.65 13.34
CA GLY A 209 -4.65 17.91 13.16
C GLY A 209 -5.09 18.15 11.72
N GLY A 210 -4.92 17.16 10.83
CA GLY A 210 -5.36 17.25 9.44
C GLY A 210 -4.28 17.76 8.47
N ASP A 211 -3.01 17.63 8.85
CA ASP A 211 -1.88 18.13 8.06
C ASP A 211 -1.74 17.40 6.71
N ASN A 212 -2.31 16.19 6.58
CA ASN A 212 -2.15 15.35 5.40
C ASN A 212 -3.41 15.29 4.53
N GLN A 213 -4.46 16.03 4.87
CA GLN A 213 -5.78 15.92 4.21
C GLN A 213 -5.69 16.05 2.69
N CYS A 214 -4.91 17.00 2.17
CA CYS A 214 -4.80 17.19 0.73
C CYS A 214 -3.99 16.09 0.03
N THR A 215 -2.96 15.54 0.69
CA THR A 215 -2.24 14.36 0.18
C THR A 215 -3.18 13.17 0.11
N LEU A 216 -3.85 12.85 1.22
CA LEU A 216 -4.80 11.73 1.30
C LEU A 216 -5.91 11.86 0.25
N TRP A 217 -6.56 13.02 0.13
CA TRP A 217 -7.61 13.23 -0.87
C TRP A 217 -7.10 13.03 -2.30
N LYS A 218 -5.89 13.52 -2.62
CA LYS A 218 -5.30 13.31 -3.95
C LYS A 218 -5.05 11.84 -4.24
N SER A 219 -4.51 11.09 -3.27
CA SER A 219 -4.25 9.66 -3.42
C SER A 219 -5.53 8.87 -3.68
N PHE A 220 -6.57 9.10 -2.87
CA PHE A 220 -7.87 8.44 -3.05
C PHE A 220 -8.53 8.83 -4.36
N ALA A 221 -8.53 10.12 -4.71
CA ALA A 221 -9.12 10.61 -5.95
C ALA A 221 -8.42 10.05 -7.20
N LYS A 222 -7.09 9.87 -7.17
CA LYS A 222 -6.33 9.27 -8.29
C LYS A 222 -6.84 7.89 -8.68
N ARG A 223 -7.40 7.15 -7.72
CA ARG A 223 -7.98 5.80 -7.91
C ARG A 223 -9.51 5.81 -7.91
N GLY A 224 -10.14 6.96 -8.18
CA GLY A 224 -11.59 7.10 -8.33
C GLY A 224 -12.39 7.18 -7.03
N LEU A 225 -11.73 7.35 -5.88
CA LEU A 225 -12.36 7.39 -4.55
C LEU A 225 -12.41 8.81 -3.95
N GLY A 226 -12.56 9.84 -4.80
CA GLY A 226 -12.70 11.24 -4.44
C GLY A 226 -13.99 11.58 -3.68
N PRO A 227 -14.20 12.84 -3.25
CA PRO A 227 -15.28 13.24 -2.34
C PRO A 227 -16.69 12.84 -2.78
N GLY A 228 -16.96 12.80 -4.08
CA GLY A 228 -18.23 12.41 -4.69
C GLY A 228 -18.40 10.91 -4.93
N ALA A 229 -17.35 10.10 -4.71
CA ALA A 229 -17.40 8.66 -4.94
C ALA A 229 -18.42 8.00 -4.01
N ARG A 230 -19.24 7.10 -4.56
CA ARG A 230 -20.37 6.48 -3.83
C ARG A 230 -20.82 5.18 -4.47
N VAL A 231 -21.51 4.36 -3.70
CA VAL A 231 -22.25 3.19 -4.22
C VAL A 231 -23.71 3.57 -4.44
N VAL A 232 -24.21 3.38 -5.65
CA VAL A 232 -25.61 3.62 -6.03
C VAL A 232 -26.38 2.32 -6.01
N GLY A 233 -27.52 2.30 -5.31
CA GLY A 233 -28.37 1.10 -5.23
C GLY A 233 -27.75 -0.02 -4.41
N SER A 234 -27.04 0.31 -3.31
CA SER A 234 -26.42 -0.68 -2.45
C SER A 234 -27.43 -1.66 -1.85
N THR A 235 -27.03 -2.92 -1.70
CA THR A 235 -27.85 -3.96 -1.07
C THR A 235 -27.15 -4.52 0.18
N PRO A 236 -27.90 -5.09 1.14
CA PRO A 236 -27.31 -5.74 2.33
C PRO A 236 -26.35 -6.89 2.01
N TRP A 237 -26.30 -7.36 0.76
CA TRP A 237 -25.49 -8.49 0.30
C TRP A 237 -24.27 -8.05 -0.52
N GLY A 238 -23.97 -6.74 -0.59
CA GLY A 238 -22.78 -6.23 -1.27
C GLY A 238 -22.96 -5.96 -2.77
N GLY A 239 -24.18 -5.68 -3.21
CA GLY A 239 -24.45 -5.16 -4.56
C GLY A 239 -24.46 -3.64 -4.63
N GLY A 240 -24.74 -3.11 -5.83
CA GLY A 240 -24.73 -1.69 -6.15
C GLY A 240 -23.83 -1.41 -7.34
N VAL A 241 -23.84 -0.16 -7.81
CA VAL A 241 -22.96 0.32 -8.87
C VAL A 241 -22.05 1.39 -8.29
N HIS A 242 -20.75 1.26 -8.51
CA HIS A 242 -19.75 2.17 -7.98
C HIS A 242 -19.65 3.39 -8.90
N GLU A 243 -19.90 4.58 -8.37
CA GLU A 243 -19.63 5.84 -9.05
C GLU A 243 -18.29 6.38 -8.55
N GLU A 244 -17.41 6.69 -9.50
CA GLU A 244 -16.10 7.25 -9.22
C GLU A 244 -16.17 8.76 -9.11
N ASP A 245 -15.25 9.29 -8.33
CA ASP A 245 -14.91 10.70 -8.36
C ASP A 245 -13.39 10.86 -8.36
N PHE A 246 -12.90 11.66 -9.29
CA PHE A 246 -11.48 12.00 -9.42
C PHE A 246 -11.18 13.43 -8.96
N ASP A 247 -12.20 14.16 -8.49
CA ASP A 247 -12.01 15.47 -7.88
C ASP A 247 -11.35 15.38 -6.50
N VAL A 248 -10.81 16.52 -6.07
CA VAL A 248 -10.39 16.75 -4.67
C VAL A 248 -11.18 17.92 -4.06
N PRO A 249 -11.28 18.03 -2.72
CA PRO A 249 -11.92 19.17 -2.09
C PRO A 249 -11.33 20.51 -2.57
N LYS A 250 -12.16 21.55 -2.68
CA LYS A 250 -11.74 22.86 -3.24
C LYS A 250 -10.45 23.41 -2.60
N LYS A 251 -10.29 23.26 -1.28
CA LYS A 251 -9.09 23.68 -0.54
C LYS A 251 -7.79 22.99 -1.01
N CYS A 252 -7.89 21.84 -1.67
CA CYS A 252 -6.76 21.05 -2.15
C CYS A 252 -6.47 21.25 -3.65
N ARG A 253 -7.29 22.02 -4.38
CA ARG A 253 -7.13 22.28 -5.83
C ARG A 253 -6.05 23.32 -6.17
N GLY A 254 -5.44 23.96 -5.17
CA GLY A 254 -4.63 25.19 -5.33
C GLY A 254 -3.11 25.05 -5.24
N GLY A 255 -2.55 23.84 -5.13
CA GLY A 255 -1.11 23.65 -5.17
C GLY A 255 -0.64 23.48 -6.61
N LYS A 256 0.12 24.45 -7.16
CA LYS A 256 0.91 24.22 -8.39
C LYS A 256 1.76 22.98 -8.15
N HIS A 257 1.50 21.95 -8.94
CA HIS A 257 2.27 20.72 -8.95
C HIS A 257 3.73 21.05 -9.31
N GLU A 258 4.67 20.67 -8.44
CA GLU A 258 6.09 20.48 -8.76
C GLU A 258 6.31 19.16 -9.52
N ASP A 259 5.32 18.70 -10.29
CA ASP A 259 5.24 17.36 -10.86
C ASP A 259 5.70 17.28 -12.33
N ASP A 260 6.44 18.29 -12.80
CA ASP A 260 7.14 18.29 -14.09
C ASP A 260 8.67 18.24 -13.93
N ARG A 261 9.19 17.96 -12.72
CA ARG A 261 10.64 17.71 -12.55
C ARG A 261 10.89 16.24 -12.28
N ALA A 262 11.34 15.57 -13.34
CA ALA A 262 12.14 14.36 -13.24
C ALA A 262 13.15 14.48 -12.06
N PRO A 263 13.36 13.42 -11.26
CA PRO A 263 14.22 13.49 -10.09
C PRO A 263 15.59 14.04 -10.47
N LYS A 264 15.98 15.17 -9.89
CA LYS A 264 17.36 15.65 -10.04
C LYS A 264 18.29 14.68 -9.31
N PRO A 265 19.33 14.14 -9.96
CA PRO A 265 20.30 13.29 -9.27
C PRO A 265 20.98 14.10 -8.16
N LYS A 266 21.02 13.54 -6.95
CA LYS A 266 21.72 14.13 -5.81
C LYS A 266 23.23 14.18 -6.13
N PRO A 267 23.95 15.29 -5.84
CA PRO A 267 25.40 15.33 -5.99
C PRO A 267 26.04 14.35 -5.01
N GLY A 268 26.71 13.32 -5.53
CA GLY A 268 27.53 12.42 -4.72
C GLY A 268 28.68 13.19 -4.06
N LYS A 269 28.91 12.95 -2.76
CA LYS A 269 30.13 13.41 -2.09
C LYS A 269 31.34 12.76 -2.75
N PRO A 270 32.45 13.49 -3.01
CA PRO A 270 33.63 12.90 -3.62
C PRO A 270 34.28 11.91 -2.66
N GLY A 271 34.21 10.62 -3.00
CA GLY A 271 34.98 9.56 -2.38
C GLY A 271 36.46 9.70 -2.70
N ARG A 272 37.31 9.51 -1.68
CA ARG A 272 38.76 9.52 -1.80
C ARG A 272 39.23 8.38 -2.70
N GLY A 273 39.89 8.75 -3.80
CA GLY A 273 41.09 8.12 -4.34
C GLY A 273 41.00 6.64 -4.72
N GLU A 274 40.73 6.38 -6.00
CA GLU A 274 41.22 5.18 -6.67
C GLU A 274 42.02 5.56 -7.92
N ARG A 275 43.17 4.90 -8.03
CA ARG A 275 44.25 5.17 -8.98
C ARG A 275 43.85 4.71 -10.38
N GLN A 276 44.14 5.55 -11.37
CA GLN A 276 44.14 5.18 -12.78
C GLN A 276 45.10 4.01 -13.04
N PHE A 277 44.60 2.94 -13.65
CA PHE A 277 45.39 2.05 -14.47
C PHE A 277 44.73 1.94 -15.85
N GLY A 278 45.54 2.22 -16.87
CA GLY A 278 45.10 2.53 -18.22
C GLY A 278 44.86 1.32 -19.13
N ASP A 279 44.42 1.71 -20.32
CA ASP A 279 44.08 0.95 -21.51
C ASP A 279 44.88 -0.32 -21.80
N ARG A 280 44.18 -1.34 -22.32
CA ARG A 280 44.60 -2.11 -23.50
C ARG A 280 43.42 -2.82 -24.20
N GLN A 281 43.06 -2.26 -25.36
CA GLN A 281 42.73 -2.88 -26.65
C GLN A 281 41.89 -4.19 -26.73
N ALA A 282 40.70 -4.02 -27.32
CA ALA A 282 40.09 -4.72 -28.47
C ALA A 282 40.71 -6.04 -29.01
N GLN A 283 39.86 -7.08 -29.20
CA GLN A 283 39.37 -7.54 -30.53
C GLN A 283 38.71 -8.94 -30.50
N ARG A 284 37.66 -9.11 -31.35
CA ARG A 284 37.09 -10.34 -31.96
C ARG A 284 36.26 -11.24 -31.02
N GLY A 285 35.11 -11.81 -31.40
CA GLY A 285 34.33 -11.81 -32.65
C GLY A 285 33.25 -12.91 -32.61
N ARG A 286 32.14 -12.66 -33.31
CA ARG A 286 31.18 -13.58 -33.98
C ARG A 286 30.38 -14.66 -33.19
N LYS A 287 29.06 -14.51 -33.37
CA LYS A 287 28.01 -15.50 -33.81
C LYS A 287 27.51 -16.57 -32.82
N GLY A 288 26.18 -16.60 -32.68
CA GLY A 288 25.42 -17.81 -32.32
C GLY A 288 23.94 -17.53 -32.02
N ARG A 289 23.05 -17.88 -32.96
CA ARG A 289 21.58 -17.97 -32.79
C ARG A 289 21.20 -19.31 -32.17
N ALA A 290 20.16 -19.34 -31.32
CA ALA A 290 19.10 -20.38 -31.17
C ALA A 290 18.09 -19.84 -30.13
N ALA A 291 16.77 -19.68 -30.33
CA ALA A 291 15.69 -20.52 -30.85
C ALA A 291 15.17 -21.60 -29.85
N ALA A 292 13.95 -21.32 -29.35
CA ALA A 292 12.78 -22.21 -29.16
C ALA A 292 12.55 -23.00 -27.85
N ALA A 293 11.27 -22.93 -27.42
CA ALA A 293 10.39 -23.92 -26.76
C ALA A 293 10.83 -24.45 -25.36
N VAL A 294 9.98 -24.56 -24.34
CA VAL A 294 8.56 -24.95 -24.20
C VAL A 294 7.97 -24.20 -22.99
#